data_AF-A0A547Q7R3-F1
#
_entry.id   AF-A0A547Q7R3-F1
#
_cell.length_a   1.000
_cell.length_b   1.000
_cell.length_c   1.000
_cell.angle_alpha   90.00
_cell.angle_beta   90.00
_cell.angle_gamma   90.00
#
_symmetry.space_group_name_H-M   'P 1'
#
loop_
_entity.id
_entity.type
_entity.pdbx_description
1 polymer ?
#
loop_
_entity_poly.entity_id
_entity_poly.type
_entity_poly.pdbx_seq_one_letter_code
_entity_poly.pdbx_strand_id
1 'polypeptide(L)'
;MTQDTRSQEAGTPPRRPGPAARSTGTGNPQAVKTTTPARSRREIKIVEVAPIAPKARMRRRHWIAALTFGLVCVLPTVLVGWYLYTRAADQYASTVGFTVRAEDGAQQVDTLMGVAGGRANGSDADMLYEFIQSQGAVELVDERLDLRTLFGKPENDPYFTLSADTNIEELLDYWRRMVRVLYDPGTGLIEIEARAFAPQDALNITRTIHEISAQRINDLSAVAQADVLDYALRDLEDARERVREARLALTEFRNTEQIVDPTADLEGQMGLLNTLEAQLAEAIIEYDLTSGQSGRTSSRASAIEARIAVIENRIAQERQKLGLGATGNIGGYADLVGQFESLTVDREFAEQAYVSALAAYDAAKADARRKSRYLAAYIDPTLPQSPLYPARATLLFVTLLGTFGLFCLVTLIGYSLNDRR
;
A
#
# COMPACT_ATOMS: atom_id res chain seq x y z
N MET A 1 15.11 -17.41 47.44
CA MET A 1 13.88 -17.53 48.24
C MET A 1 12.99 -18.56 47.55
N THR A 2 12.97 -19.84 47.98
CA THR A 2 12.04 -20.42 48.99
C THR A 2 10.59 -19.96 48.76
N GLN A 3 9.56 -20.80 48.64
CA GLN A 3 9.35 -22.22 48.98
C GLN A 3 7.97 -22.66 48.40
N ASP A 4 7.82 -23.96 48.07
CA ASP A 4 6.70 -24.88 48.34
C ASP A 4 5.22 -24.38 48.37
N THR A 5 4.19 -25.07 47.86
CA THR A 5 3.90 -26.53 47.98
C THR A 5 2.66 -26.95 47.14
N ARG A 6 2.70 -28.20 46.60
CA ARG A 6 1.64 -29.27 46.55
C ARG A 6 0.26 -29.02 45.90
N SER A 7 -0.40 -29.93 45.14
CA SER A 7 -0.42 -31.42 45.11
C SER A 7 -1.03 -32.00 43.82
N GLN A 8 -0.52 -33.18 43.39
CA GLN A 8 -1.17 -34.44 42.91
C GLN A 8 -2.31 -34.40 41.87
N GLU A 9 -2.40 -35.23 40.81
CA GLU A 9 -2.18 -36.69 40.64
C GLU A 9 -1.45 -36.98 39.29
N ALA A 10 -0.38 -37.80 39.22
CA ALA A 10 -0.32 -39.27 39.10
C ALA A 10 -0.96 -39.83 37.81
N GLY A 11 -0.30 -40.62 36.93
CA GLY A 11 1.05 -41.19 36.94
C GLY A 11 1.34 -41.88 35.59
N THR A 12 2.58 -41.73 35.13
CA THR A 12 3.11 -42.19 33.83
C THR A 12 4.01 -43.46 34.06
N PRO A 13 4.88 -43.92 33.12
CA PRO A 13 4.94 -45.27 32.51
C PRO A 13 6.21 -46.04 33.02
N PRO A 14 7.15 -46.63 32.22
CA PRO A 14 7.15 -47.58 31.09
C PRO A 14 8.07 -48.83 31.33
N ARG A 15 8.25 -49.65 30.26
CA ARG A 15 9.45 -50.46 29.85
C ARG A 15 9.93 -51.69 30.67
N ARG A 16 10.10 -52.83 29.95
CA ARG A 16 11.21 -53.84 29.81
C ARG A 16 12.13 -54.14 31.04
N PRO A 17 12.97 -55.23 31.11
CA PRO A 17 13.18 -56.44 30.27
C PRO A 17 13.38 -57.80 31.04
N GLY A 18 13.31 -58.95 30.34
CA GLY A 18 13.95 -60.28 30.64
C GLY A 18 13.67 -60.94 32.02
N PRO A 19 14.32 -62.07 32.40
CA PRO A 19 14.92 -63.19 31.67
C PRO A 19 14.38 -64.58 32.14
N ALA A 20 15.06 -65.66 31.73
CA ALA A 20 14.78 -67.07 32.04
C ALA A 20 14.95 -67.49 33.51
N ALA A 21 14.23 -68.54 33.97
CA ALA A 21 14.79 -69.80 34.54
C ALA A 21 13.82 -70.56 35.49
N ARG A 22 13.67 -71.87 35.20
CA ARG A 22 13.64 -73.06 36.07
C ARG A 22 12.85 -73.12 37.40
N SER A 23 12.02 -74.18 37.46
CA SER A 23 11.90 -75.21 38.52
C SER A 23 11.28 -74.73 39.86
N THR A 24 10.51 -75.47 40.65
CA THR A 24 10.23 -76.88 40.95
C THR A 24 8.84 -76.91 41.64
N GLY A 25 7.99 -77.94 41.51
CA GLY A 25 7.80 -79.02 42.52
C GLY A 25 7.21 -78.51 43.85
N THR A 26 6.20 -79.07 44.52
CA THR A 26 5.80 -80.49 44.66
C THR A 26 4.54 -80.58 45.58
N GLY A 27 3.66 -81.58 45.37
CA GLY A 27 2.85 -82.31 46.40
C GLY A 27 1.54 -81.67 46.89
N ASN A 28 0.32 -82.08 46.50
CA ASN A 28 -0.47 -83.34 46.78
C ASN A 28 -0.94 -83.46 48.27
N PRO A 29 -2.18 -83.92 48.64
CA PRO A 29 -2.77 -85.21 48.25
C PRO A 29 -4.30 -85.32 47.95
N GLN A 30 -4.60 -86.15 46.94
CA GLN A 30 -5.61 -87.25 46.83
C GLN A 30 -7.00 -87.23 47.51
N ALA A 31 -8.04 -87.57 46.71
CA ALA A 31 -9.02 -88.63 47.04
C ALA A 31 -9.80 -89.20 45.81
N VAL A 32 -9.34 -90.38 45.35
CA VAL A 32 -9.93 -91.63 44.80
C VAL A 32 -11.36 -91.75 44.19
N LYS A 33 -11.42 -92.57 43.10
CA LYS A 33 -12.41 -93.58 42.62
C LYS A 33 -13.02 -93.22 41.23
N THR A 34 -13.08 -94.04 40.17
CA THR A 34 -12.88 -95.50 39.94
C THR A 34 -12.82 -95.79 38.41
N THR A 35 -12.12 -96.88 38.02
CA THR A 35 -12.30 -97.76 36.81
C THR A 35 -11.93 -97.32 35.36
N THR A 36 -10.68 -97.64 34.96
CA THR A 36 -10.16 -98.50 33.83
C THR A 36 -10.92 -98.65 32.48
N PRO A 37 -10.27 -98.83 31.29
CA PRO A 37 -8.92 -98.45 30.79
C PRO A 37 -8.97 -97.61 29.48
N ALA A 38 -8.14 -96.57 29.34
CA ALA A 38 -7.92 -95.91 28.04
C ALA A 38 -6.64 -96.44 27.39
N ARG A 39 -6.81 -97.09 26.23
CA ARG A 39 -5.74 -97.60 25.37
C ARG A 39 -4.96 -96.41 24.78
N SER A 40 -3.70 -96.25 25.19
CA SER A 40 -2.79 -95.24 24.62
C SER A 40 -2.51 -95.58 23.14
N ARG A 41 -3.19 -94.87 22.24
CA ARG A 41 -2.88 -94.85 20.81
C ARG A 41 -1.99 -93.62 20.58
N ARG A 42 -0.72 -93.85 20.24
CA ARG A 42 0.17 -92.80 19.71
C ARG A 42 -0.54 -92.10 18.55
N GLU A 43 -0.93 -90.85 18.78
CA GLU A 43 -1.42 -89.95 17.74
C GLU A 43 -0.28 -89.65 16.78
N ILE A 44 -0.36 -90.24 15.59
CA ILE A 44 0.41 -89.75 14.44
C ILE A 44 -0.27 -88.43 14.06
N LYS A 45 0.36 -87.30 14.40
CA LYS A 45 -0.05 -86.00 13.88
C LYS A 45 0.32 -85.98 12.41
N ILE A 46 -0.62 -86.38 11.56
CA ILE A 46 -0.50 -86.27 10.11
C ILE A 46 -0.42 -84.77 9.83
N VAL A 47 0.77 -84.26 9.52
CA VAL A 47 0.89 -82.95 8.89
C VAL A 47 0.33 -83.15 7.48
N GLU A 48 -0.92 -82.78 7.31
CA GLU A 48 -1.53 -82.65 5.99
C GLU A 48 -0.75 -81.54 5.26
N VAL A 49 0.25 -81.95 4.48
CA VAL A 49 0.98 -81.05 3.61
C VAL A 49 -0.04 -80.54 2.61
N ALA A 50 -0.42 -79.26 2.75
CA ALA A 50 -1.31 -78.60 1.80
C ALA A 50 -0.81 -78.90 0.38
N PRO A 51 -1.69 -79.31 -0.55
CA PRO A 51 -1.28 -79.68 -1.90
C PRO A 51 -0.50 -78.51 -2.52
N ILE A 52 0.61 -78.83 -3.20
CA ILE A 52 1.42 -77.86 -3.94
C ILE A 52 0.46 -77.06 -4.83
N ALA A 53 0.41 -75.74 -4.61
CA ALA A 53 -0.51 -74.87 -5.32
C ALA A 53 -0.41 -75.13 -6.83
N PRO A 54 -1.52 -75.43 -7.52
CA PRO A 54 -1.47 -75.68 -8.96
C PRO A 54 -0.93 -74.43 -9.67
N LYS A 55 -0.12 -74.62 -10.72
CA LYS A 55 0.41 -73.51 -11.54
C LYS A 55 -0.73 -72.54 -11.88
N ALA A 56 -0.57 -71.28 -11.49
CA ALA A 56 -1.59 -70.25 -11.68
C ALA A 56 -1.97 -70.16 -13.16
N ARG A 57 -3.22 -70.54 -13.48
CA ARG A 57 -3.77 -70.41 -14.84
C ARG A 57 -4.52 -69.09 -14.93
N MET A 58 -4.23 -68.27 -15.93
CA MET A 58 -4.97 -67.03 -16.19
C MET A 58 -6.46 -67.36 -16.40
N ARG A 59 -7.29 -67.02 -15.41
CA ARG A 59 -8.75 -67.04 -15.52
C ARG A 59 -9.24 -65.82 -16.32
N ARG A 60 -10.43 -65.91 -16.95
CA ARG A 60 -11.04 -64.81 -17.73
C ARG A 60 -11.06 -63.46 -16.99
N ARG A 61 -11.21 -63.46 -15.66
CA ARG A 61 -11.18 -62.25 -14.82
C ARG A 61 -9.82 -61.52 -14.86
N HIS A 62 -8.69 -62.24 -14.92
CA HIS A 62 -7.36 -61.62 -15.04
C HIS A 62 -7.12 -61.04 -16.43
N TRP A 63 -7.68 -61.68 -17.47
CA TRP A 63 -7.65 -61.14 -18.84
C TRP A 63 -8.48 -59.86 -18.96
N ILE A 64 -9.66 -59.82 -18.31
CA ILE A 64 -10.48 -58.59 -18.27
C ILE A 64 -9.74 -57.48 -17.51
N ALA A 65 -9.12 -57.78 -16.35
CA ALA A 65 -8.32 -56.81 -15.61
C ALA A 65 -7.08 -56.32 -16.38
N ALA A 66 -6.41 -57.20 -17.14
CA ALA A 66 -5.28 -56.84 -17.99
C ALA A 66 -5.72 -55.99 -19.20
N LEU A 67 -6.89 -56.30 -19.79
CA LEU A 67 -7.48 -55.52 -20.87
C LEU A 67 -7.89 -54.12 -20.39
N THR A 68 -8.54 -54.02 -19.23
CA THR A 68 -8.91 -52.73 -18.64
C THR A 68 -7.67 -51.94 -18.22
N PHE A 69 -6.61 -52.60 -17.72
CA PHE A 69 -5.33 -51.96 -17.47
C PHE A 69 -4.71 -51.39 -18.75
N GLY A 70 -4.69 -52.18 -19.83
CA GLY A 70 -4.19 -51.72 -21.13
C GLY A 70 -4.98 -50.52 -21.67
N LEU A 71 -6.30 -50.54 -21.55
CA LEU A 71 -7.18 -49.51 -22.11
C LEU A 71 -7.22 -48.22 -21.27
N VAL A 72 -7.15 -48.33 -19.95
CA VAL A 72 -7.28 -47.18 -19.03
C VAL A 72 -5.93 -46.58 -18.65
N CYS A 73 -4.86 -47.38 -18.60
CA CYS A 73 -3.54 -46.93 -18.16
C CYS A 73 -2.55 -46.81 -19.32
N VAL A 74 -2.37 -47.87 -20.10
CA VAL A 74 -1.33 -47.92 -21.14
C VAL A 74 -1.71 -47.07 -22.35
N LEU A 75 -2.94 -47.21 -22.86
CA LEU A 75 -3.38 -46.52 -24.06
C LEU A 75 -3.33 -44.99 -23.90
N PRO A 76 -3.88 -44.36 -22.84
CA PRO A 76 -3.81 -42.91 -22.69
C PRO A 76 -2.37 -42.42 -22.50
N THR A 77 -1.53 -43.16 -21.77
CA THR A 77 -0.12 -42.78 -21.57
C THR A 77 0.66 -42.85 -22.88
N VAL A 78 0.43 -43.87 -23.71
CA VAL A 78 1.06 -43.98 -25.03
C VAL A 78 0.56 -42.88 -25.98
N LEU A 79 -0.73 -42.55 -25.96
CA LEU A 79 -1.27 -41.44 -26.76
C LEU A 79 -0.67 -40.09 -26.36
N VAL A 80 -0.58 -39.81 -25.06
CA VAL A 80 0.06 -38.59 -24.55
C VAL A 80 1.55 -38.58 -24.89
N GLY A 81 2.25 -39.72 -24.77
CA GLY A 81 3.66 -39.84 -25.16
C GLY A 81 3.88 -39.60 -26.64
N TRP A 82 3.06 -40.19 -27.49
CA TRP A 82 3.08 -39.97 -28.92
C TRP A 82 2.87 -38.49 -29.25
N TYR A 83 1.85 -37.84 -28.68
CA TYR A 83 1.59 -36.43 -28.89
C TYR A 83 2.76 -35.53 -28.42
N LEU A 84 3.24 -35.72 -27.19
CA LEU A 84 4.30 -34.88 -26.61
C LEU A 84 5.63 -34.97 -27.36
N TYR A 85 5.98 -36.12 -27.93
CA TYR A 85 7.26 -36.32 -28.64
C TYR A 85 7.17 -36.10 -30.15
N THR A 86 6.00 -36.19 -30.77
CA THR A 86 5.85 -36.05 -32.23
C THR A 86 5.16 -34.77 -32.69
N ARG A 87 4.34 -34.16 -31.84
CA ARG A 87 3.49 -33.00 -32.19
C ARG A 87 3.74 -31.77 -31.33
N ALA A 88 3.97 -31.94 -30.03
CA ALA A 88 4.10 -30.80 -29.12
C ALA A 88 5.37 -29.97 -29.42
N ALA A 89 5.16 -28.67 -29.66
CA ALA A 89 6.21 -27.72 -29.97
C ALA A 89 7.06 -27.43 -28.72
N ASP A 90 8.37 -27.28 -28.94
CA ASP A 90 9.33 -26.89 -27.92
C ASP A 90 9.09 -25.44 -27.50
N GLN A 91 9.12 -25.18 -26.20
CA GLN A 91 8.90 -23.87 -25.58
C GLN A 91 10.13 -23.47 -24.75
N TYR A 92 10.60 -22.26 -25.00
CA TYR A 92 11.73 -21.62 -24.35
C TYR A 92 11.21 -20.62 -23.32
N ALA A 93 11.86 -20.55 -22.15
CA ALA A 93 11.45 -19.68 -21.05
C ALA A 93 12.53 -18.64 -20.75
N SER A 94 12.15 -17.36 -20.77
CA SER A 94 13.01 -16.24 -20.40
C SER A 94 12.50 -15.62 -19.10
N THR A 95 13.41 -15.39 -18.16
CA THR A 95 13.10 -14.87 -16.83
C THR A 95 13.65 -13.46 -16.66
N VAL A 96 12.88 -12.59 -15.99
CA VAL A 96 13.32 -11.28 -15.49
C VAL A 96 12.84 -11.13 -14.05
N GLY A 97 13.66 -10.50 -13.22
CA GLY A 97 13.36 -10.27 -11.81
C GLY A 97 13.63 -8.82 -11.45
N PHE A 98 12.65 -8.15 -10.84
CA PHE A 98 12.79 -6.77 -10.42
C PHE A 98 12.03 -6.47 -9.12
N THR A 99 12.33 -5.32 -8.53
CA THR A 99 11.64 -4.78 -7.35
C THR A 99 11.37 -3.29 -7.54
N VAL A 100 10.25 -2.81 -6.99
CA VAL A 100 9.93 -1.38 -7.00
C VAL A 100 10.64 -0.72 -5.82
N ARG A 101 11.51 0.25 -6.11
CA ARG A 101 12.24 1.03 -5.12
C ARG A 101 11.75 2.47 -5.14
N ALA A 102 11.49 3.01 -3.96
CA ALA A 102 11.36 4.44 -3.75
C ALA A 102 12.71 4.98 -3.26
N GLU A 103 13.21 6.05 -3.86
CA GLU A 103 14.31 6.83 -3.30
C GLU A 103 13.79 7.65 -2.10
N ASP A 104 13.79 7.04 -0.91
CA ASP A 104 13.55 7.78 0.33
C ASP A 104 14.83 8.51 0.75
N GLY A 105 14.92 9.78 0.35
CA GLY A 105 15.89 10.70 0.93
C GLY A 105 15.62 10.89 2.42
N ALA A 106 16.47 10.31 3.27
CA ALA A 106 16.56 10.50 4.73
C ALA A 106 15.43 9.89 5.57
N GLN A 107 15.46 8.57 5.74
CA GLN A 107 14.92 7.90 6.93
C GLN A 107 15.77 8.27 8.16
N GLN A 108 15.49 9.42 8.79
CA GLN A 108 16.09 9.73 10.09
C GLN A 108 15.25 10.72 10.91
N VAL A 109 13.92 10.72 10.79
CA VAL A 109 13.05 11.48 11.72
C VAL A 109 11.73 10.75 12.03
N ASP A 110 11.28 9.84 11.16
CA ASP A 110 9.98 9.16 11.31
C ASP A 110 9.94 8.07 12.40
N THR A 111 11.09 7.72 13.00
CA THR A 111 11.14 6.72 14.09
C THR A 111 10.77 7.29 15.46
N LEU A 112 10.57 8.61 15.61
CA LEU A 112 10.26 9.21 16.91
C LEU A 112 8.76 9.46 17.16
N MET A 113 7.91 9.39 16.12
CA MET A 113 6.47 9.58 16.23
C MET A 113 5.77 8.28 15.80
N GLY A 114 5.64 7.33 16.72
CA GLY A 114 5.14 5.97 16.48
C GLY A 114 3.67 5.88 16.04
N VAL A 115 3.35 6.34 14.83
CA VAL A 115 2.05 6.18 14.19
C VAL A 115 2.26 5.63 12.77
N ALA A 116 2.04 4.32 12.62
CA ALA A 116 1.44 3.67 11.44
C ALA A 116 1.81 4.13 10.01
N GLY A 117 3.05 4.58 9.75
CA GLY A 117 3.58 4.78 8.40
C GLY A 117 3.96 3.45 7.71
N GLY A 118 2.99 2.55 7.55
CA GLY A 118 3.20 1.27 6.89
C GLY A 118 3.51 1.43 5.40
N ARG A 119 4.79 1.29 5.04
CA ARG A 119 5.33 0.79 3.75
C ARG A 119 4.45 1.07 2.51
N ALA A 120 4.58 2.27 1.94
CA ALA A 120 4.01 2.59 0.63
C ALA A 120 4.57 1.74 -0.53
N ASN A 121 5.71 1.06 -0.35
CA ASN A 121 6.34 0.27 -1.41
C ASN A 121 5.59 -1.05 -1.71
N GLY A 122 4.78 -1.56 -0.78
CA GLY A 122 4.01 -2.80 -0.99
C GLY A 122 2.88 -2.59 -2.01
N SER A 123 2.16 -1.47 -1.91
CA SER A 123 1.02 -1.18 -2.80
C SER A 123 1.42 -1.03 -4.26
N ASP A 124 2.60 -0.46 -4.53
CA ASP A 124 3.04 -0.24 -5.92
C ASP A 124 3.46 -1.54 -6.61
N ALA A 125 4.08 -2.45 -5.86
CA ALA A 125 4.39 -3.80 -6.35
C ALA A 125 3.12 -4.63 -6.56
N ASP A 126 2.13 -4.52 -5.65
CA ASP A 126 0.82 -5.16 -5.79
C ASP A 126 0.10 -4.68 -7.06
N MET A 127 0.07 -3.36 -7.29
CA MET A 127 -0.54 -2.77 -8.48
C MET A 127 0.17 -3.23 -9.76
N LEU A 128 1.49 -3.35 -9.73
CA LEU A 128 2.25 -3.80 -10.89
C LEU A 128 2.00 -5.29 -11.21
N TYR A 129 1.90 -6.12 -10.17
CA TYR A 129 1.54 -7.53 -10.30
C TYR A 129 0.17 -7.73 -10.96
N GLU A 130 -0.84 -6.95 -10.55
CA GLU A 130 -2.17 -6.97 -11.17
C GLU A 130 -2.14 -6.40 -12.60
N PHE A 131 -1.37 -5.33 -12.82
CA PHE A 131 -1.21 -4.72 -14.14
C PHE A 131 -0.66 -5.71 -15.17
N ILE A 132 0.42 -6.43 -14.88
CA ILE A 132 1.04 -7.38 -15.81
C ILE A 132 0.08 -8.51 -16.24
N GLN A 133 -0.89 -8.84 -15.38
CA GLN A 133 -1.92 -9.86 -15.65
C GLN A 133 -3.21 -9.29 -16.22
N SER A 134 -3.29 -7.96 -16.37
CA SER A 134 -4.46 -7.28 -16.90
C SER A 134 -4.51 -7.33 -18.42
N GLN A 135 -5.71 -7.18 -18.99
CA GLN A 135 -5.92 -7.06 -20.42
C GLN A 135 -5.10 -5.91 -21.03
N GLY A 136 -5.02 -4.77 -20.34
CA GLY A 136 -4.30 -3.60 -20.84
C GLY A 136 -2.80 -3.85 -21.02
N ALA A 137 -2.17 -4.63 -20.14
CA ALA A 137 -0.77 -5.02 -20.35
C ALA A 137 -0.62 -5.95 -21.56
N VAL A 138 -1.54 -6.90 -21.74
CA VAL A 138 -1.53 -7.80 -22.92
C VAL A 138 -1.70 -7.02 -24.21
N GLU A 139 -2.62 -6.06 -24.27
CA GLU A 139 -2.82 -5.19 -25.44
C GLU A 139 -1.56 -4.39 -25.78
N LEU A 140 -0.90 -3.79 -24.78
CA LEU A 140 0.35 -3.04 -24.98
C LEU A 140 1.51 -3.91 -25.49
N VAL A 141 1.58 -5.17 -25.04
CA VAL A 141 2.59 -6.11 -25.54
C VAL A 141 2.22 -6.59 -26.95
N ASP A 142 0.95 -6.87 -27.22
CA ASP A 142 0.43 -7.29 -28.53
C ASP A 142 0.69 -6.21 -29.59
N GLU A 143 0.47 -4.94 -29.27
CA GLU A 143 0.75 -3.82 -30.17
C GLU A 143 2.24 -3.74 -30.58
N ARG A 144 3.16 -4.11 -29.68
CA ARG A 144 4.61 -4.03 -29.93
C ARG A 144 5.19 -5.26 -30.61
N LEU A 145 4.65 -6.45 -30.32
CA LEU A 145 5.26 -7.73 -30.70
C LEU A 145 4.39 -8.61 -31.59
N ASP A 146 3.11 -8.26 -31.78
CA ASP A 146 2.10 -9.09 -32.45
C ASP A 146 2.08 -10.51 -31.86
N LEU A 147 1.58 -10.61 -30.63
CA LEU A 147 1.59 -11.84 -29.83
C LEU A 147 0.83 -12.96 -30.53
N ARG A 148 -0.19 -12.62 -31.33
CA ARG A 148 -1.00 -13.55 -32.12
C ARG A 148 -0.14 -14.30 -33.12
N THR A 149 0.70 -13.57 -33.85
CA THR A 149 1.63 -14.17 -34.80
C THR A 149 2.73 -14.97 -34.07
N LEU A 150 3.27 -14.45 -32.96
CA LEU A 150 4.32 -15.14 -32.20
C LEU A 150 3.85 -16.46 -31.59
N PHE A 151 2.67 -16.47 -30.96
CA PHE A 151 2.09 -17.65 -30.34
C PHE A 151 1.38 -18.58 -31.35
N GLY A 152 1.14 -18.11 -32.57
CA GLY A 152 0.60 -18.90 -33.68
C GLY A 152 1.64 -19.61 -34.56
N LYS A 153 2.96 -19.43 -34.32
CA LYS A 153 4.03 -19.96 -35.19
C LYS A 153 3.98 -21.50 -35.43
N PRO A 154 3.71 -22.36 -34.44
CA PRO A 154 3.75 -23.81 -34.65
C PRO A 154 2.49 -24.37 -35.33
N GLU A 155 2.58 -24.74 -36.60
CA GLU A 155 1.44 -25.31 -37.36
C GLU A 155 1.01 -26.71 -36.91
N ASN A 156 1.90 -27.46 -36.25
CA ASN A 156 1.69 -28.88 -35.93
C ASN A 156 1.16 -29.16 -34.52
N ASP A 157 0.92 -28.11 -33.72
CA ASP A 157 0.56 -28.23 -32.31
C ASP A 157 -0.82 -27.60 -32.01
N PRO A 158 -1.89 -28.38 -31.90
CA PRO A 158 -3.24 -27.85 -31.66
C PRO A 158 -3.54 -27.49 -30.20
N TYR A 159 -2.70 -27.87 -29.23
CA TYR A 159 -3.01 -27.66 -27.81
C TYR A 159 -2.19 -26.52 -27.21
N PHE A 160 -0.91 -26.41 -27.58
CA PHE A 160 -0.07 -25.34 -27.05
C PHE A 160 -0.06 -24.10 -27.93
N THR A 161 -0.44 -24.17 -29.21
CA THR A 161 -0.47 -23.00 -30.12
C THR A 161 -1.74 -22.19 -29.98
N LEU A 162 -1.63 -20.88 -30.16
CA LEU A 162 -2.78 -19.98 -30.21
C LEU A 162 -3.43 -20.01 -31.61
N SER A 163 -4.76 -19.99 -31.69
CA SER A 163 -5.44 -19.86 -32.98
C SER A 163 -5.17 -18.49 -33.63
N ALA A 164 -5.21 -18.42 -34.96
CA ALA A 164 -4.98 -17.15 -35.66
C ALA A 164 -6.15 -16.15 -35.50
N ASP A 165 -7.36 -16.66 -35.25
CA ASP A 165 -8.61 -15.88 -35.13
C ASP A 165 -9.11 -15.82 -33.68
N THR A 166 -8.21 -15.45 -32.76
CA THR A 166 -8.48 -15.32 -31.32
C THR A 166 -9.08 -13.94 -31.02
N ASN A 167 -9.93 -13.77 -30.00
CA ASN A 167 -10.29 -12.44 -29.50
C ASN A 167 -9.24 -11.93 -28.47
N ILE A 168 -9.49 -10.85 -27.74
CA ILE A 168 -8.52 -10.37 -26.73
C ILE A 168 -8.62 -11.16 -25.43
N GLU A 169 -9.82 -11.65 -25.09
CA GLU A 169 -10.10 -12.42 -23.89
C GLU A 169 -9.42 -13.79 -23.91
N GLU A 170 -9.48 -14.48 -25.05
CA GLU A 170 -8.77 -15.75 -25.27
C GLU A 170 -7.25 -15.56 -25.32
N LEU A 171 -6.77 -14.43 -25.87
CA LEU A 171 -5.34 -14.08 -25.82
C LEU A 171 -4.90 -13.84 -24.37
N LEU A 172 -5.71 -13.19 -23.54
CA LEU A 172 -5.45 -13.00 -22.11
C LEU A 172 -5.42 -14.33 -21.35
N ASP A 173 -6.37 -15.22 -21.61
CA ASP A 173 -6.39 -16.56 -20.99
C ASP A 173 -5.19 -17.41 -21.41
N TYR A 174 -4.71 -17.23 -22.65
CA TYR A 174 -3.49 -17.86 -23.14
C TYR A 174 -2.24 -17.23 -22.51
N TRP A 175 -2.20 -15.90 -22.41
CA TRP A 175 -1.14 -15.13 -21.75
C TRP A 175 -0.89 -15.62 -20.33
N ARG A 176 -1.94 -15.83 -19.53
CA ARG A 176 -1.83 -16.37 -18.16
C ARG A 176 -1.20 -17.76 -18.08
N ARG A 177 -1.21 -18.54 -19.17
CA ARG A 177 -0.54 -19.86 -19.24
C ARG A 177 0.91 -19.73 -19.68
N MET A 178 1.21 -18.75 -20.52
CA MET A 178 2.51 -18.57 -21.16
C MET A 178 3.43 -17.63 -20.38
N VAL A 179 2.86 -16.68 -19.64
CA VAL A 179 3.55 -15.72 -18.79
C VAL A 179 3.16 -15.99 -17.35
N ARG A 180 4.14 -16.42 -16.56
CA ARG A 180 3.97 -16.68 -15.14
C ARG A 180 4.61 -15.55 -14.35
N VAL A 181 3.80 -14.90 -13.51
CA VAL A 181 4.26 -13.86 -12.59
C VAL A 181 4.28 -14.44 -11.19
N LEU A 182 5.44 -14.38 -10.53
CA LEU A 182 5.61 -14.71 -9.12
C LEU A 182 5.84 -13.41 -8.36
N TYR A 183 5.10 -13.23 -7.28
CA TYR A 183 5.23 -12.06 -6.41
C TYR A 183 5.34 -12.51 -4.96
N ASP A 184 6.34 -11.98 -4.26
CA ASP A 184 6.51 -12.16 -2.83
C ASP A 184 6.23 -10.84 -2.10
N PRO A 185 5.08 -10.69 -1.41
CA PRO A 185 4.71 -9.48 -0.69
C PRO A 185 5.62 -9.20 0.52
N GLY A 186 6.37 -10.19 1.01
CA GLY A 186 7.32 -10.02 2.11
C GLY A 186 8.57 -9.25 1.68
N THR A 187 9.04 -9.50 0.45
CA THR A 187 10.27 -8.91 -0.10
C THR A 187 10.02 -7.83 -1.16
N GLY A 188 8.81 -7.76 -1.72
CA GLY A 188 8.48 -6.85 -2.83
C GLY A 188 9.17 -7.23 -4.14
N LEU A 189 9.56 -8.51 -4.27
CA LEU A 189 10.21 -9.05 -5.47
C LEU A 189 9.15 -9.59 -6.43
N ILE A 190 9.26 -9.19 -7.69
CA ILE A 190 8.45 -9.70 -8.80
C ILE A 190 9.40 -10.43 -9.75
N GLU A 191 9.08 -11.68 -10.03
CA GLU A 191 9.76 -12.51 -11.01
C GLU A 191 8.78 -12.92 -12.10
N ILE A 192 9.18 -12.72 -13.36
CA ILE A 192 8.35 -12.98 -14.53
C ILE A 192 9.08 -14.00 -15.39
N GLU A 193 8.41 -15.10 -15.66
CA GLU A 193 8.83 -16.11 -16.62
C GLU A 193 7.89 -16.03 -17.84
N ALA A 194 8.40 -15.58 -18.98
CA ALA A 194 7.66 -15.59 -20.23
C ALA A 194 8.17 -16.72 -21.12
N ARG A 195 7.22 -17.48 -21.68
CA ARG A 195 7.50 -18.60 -22.57
C ARG A 195 7.17 -18.25 -24.01
N ALA A 196 7.89 -18.84 -24.95
CA ALA A 196 7.60 -18.73 -26.37
C ALA A 196 8.19 -19.92 -27.15
N PHE A 197 7.79 -20.08 -28.41
CA PHE A 197 8.26 -21.17 -29.28
C PHE A 197 9.66 -20.93 -29.85
N ALA A 198 10.18 -19.70 -29.81
CA ALA A 198 11.55 -19.39 -30.16
C ALA A 198 12.28 -18.69 -29.00
N PRO A 199 13.60 -18.91 -28.82
CA PRO A 199 14.37 -18.28 -27.76
C PRO A 199 14.32 -16.74 -27.79
N GLN A 200 14.40 -16.18 -29.00
CA GLN A 200 14.41 -14.74 -29.19
C GLN A 200 13.05 -14.11 -28.88
N ASP A 201 11.96 -14.81 -29.19
CA ASP A 201 10.61 -14.36 -28.89
C ASP A 201 10.37 -14.32 -27.37
N ALA A 202 10.83 -15.35 -26.65
CA ALA A 202 10.74 -15.38 -25.19
C ALA A 202 11.49 -14.19 -24.57
N LEU A 203 12.72 -13.93 -25.03
CA LEU A 203 13.51 -12.77 -24.59
C LEU A 203 12.80 -11.45 -24.90
N ASN A 204 12.27 -11.31 -26.12
CA ASN A 204 11.58 -10.08 -26.54
C ASN A 204 10.33 -9.83 -25.70
N ILE A 205 9.51 -10.86 -25.43
CA ILE A 205 8.32 -10.74 -24.57
C ILE A 205 8.74 -10.29 -23.17
N THR A 206 9.70 -10.97 -22.54
CA THR A 206 10.17 -10.62 -21.20
C THR A 206 10.71 -9.18 -21.14
N ARG A 207 11.48 -8.77 -22.15
CA ARG A 207 12.02 -7.40 -22.25
C ARG A 207 10.90 -6.37 -22.38
N THR A 208 9.93 -6.62 -23.25
CA THR A 208 8.78 -5.73 -23.42
C THR A 208 7.97 -5.61 -22.13
N ILE A 209 7.72 -6.71 -21.41
CA ILE A 209 7.04 -6.68 -20.11
C ILE A 209 7.81 -5.81 -19.10
N HIS A 210 9.13 -5.96 -19.05
CA HIS A 210 9.98 -5.14 -18.18
C HIS A 210 9.90 -3.64 -18.55
N GLU A 211 9.95 -3.30 -19.83
CA GLU A 211 9.85 -1.92 -20.30
C GLU A 211 8.49 -1.28 -20.00
N ILE A 212 7.37 -1.96 -20.29
CA ILE A 212 6.04 -1.43 -19.97
C ILE A 212 5.83 -1.31 -18.46
N SER A 213 6.43 -2.22 -17.68
CA SER A 213 6.37 -2.17 -16.22
C SER A 213 7.14 -0.95 -15.68
N ALA A 214 8.33 -0.69 -16.21
CA ALA A 214 9.13 0.48 -15.85
C ALA A 214 8.41 1.78 -16.24
N GLN A 215 7.83 1.84 -17.45
CA GLN A 215 7.02 2.97 -17.90
C GLN A 215 5.83 3.21 -16.96
N ARG A 216 5.09 2.16 -16.59
CA ARG A 216 3.92 2.28 -15.71
C ARG A 216 4.26 2.87 -14.34
N ILE A 217 5.37 2.46 -13.74
CA ILE A 217 5.85 3.00 -12.46
C ILE A 217 6.29 4.46 -12.60
N ASN A 218 6.97 4.80 -13.70
CA ASN A 218 7.36 6.18 -13.98
C ASN A 218 6.14 7.08 -14.18
N ASP A 219 5.13 6.62 -14.90
CA ASP A 219 3.88 7.36 -15.13
C ASP A 219 3.13 7.60 -13.82
N LEU A 220 2.99 6.56 -12.98
CA LEU A 220 2.35 6.69 -11.67
C LEU A 220 3.09 7.70 -10.78
N SER A 221 4.42 7.68 -10.84
CA SER A 221 5.26 8.64 -10.11
C SER A 221 5.11 10.06 -10.65
N ALA A 222 5.07 10.23 -11.97
CA ALA A 222 4.91 11.52 -12.61
C ALA A 222 3.55 12.15 -12.27
N VAL A 223 2.46 11.37 -12.29
CA VAL A 223 1.12 11.82 -11.88
C VAL A 223 1.13 12.23 -10.41
N ALA A 224 1.64 11.38 -9.51
CA ALA A 224 1.67 11.70 -8.09
C ALA A 224 2.51 12.95 -7.77
N GLN A 225 3.65 13.13 -8.47
CA GLN A 225 4.47 14.33 -8.34
C GLN A 225 3.77 15.58 -8.88
N ALA A 226 3.09 15.46 -10.03
CA ALA A 226 2.33 16.56 -10.63
C ALA A 226 1.20 17.02 -9.71
N ASP A 227 0.43 16.08 -9.13
CA ASP A 227 -0.67 16.40 -8.22
C ASP A 227 -0.18 17.16 -6.99
N VAL A 228 0.88 16.69 -6.33
CA VAL A 228 1.45 17.35 -5.14
C VAL A 228 1.93 18.78 -5.47
N LEU A 229 2.59 18.96 -6.62
CA LEU A 229 3.06 20.27 -7.06
C LEU A 229 1.91 21.21 -7.43
N ASP A 230 0.87 20.69 -8.08
CA ASP A 230 -0.32 21.44 -8.46
C ASP A 230 -1.09 21.94 -7.23
N TYR A 231 -1.27 21.08 -6.20
CA TYR A 231 -1.84 21.51 -4.92
C TYR A 231 -1.01 22.59 -4.23
N ALA A 232 0.31 22.40 -4.11
CA ALA A 232 1.18 23.39 -3.47
C ALA A 232 1.24 24.72 -4.25
N LEU A 233 1.13 24.67 -5.58
CA LEU A 233 1.08 25.86 -6.43
C LEU A 233 -0.23 26.62 -6.22
N ARG A 234 -1.37 25.92 -6.15
CA ARG A 234 -2.68 26.53 -5.85
C ARG A 234 -2.69 27.21 -4.49
N ASP A 235 -2.17 26.55 -3.46
CA ASP A 235 -2.07 27.14 -2.12
C ASP A 235 -1.21 28.42 -2.11
N LEU A 236 -0.12 28.44 -2.89
CA LEU A 236 0.73 29.61 -3.07
C LEU A 236 0.02 30.74 -3.82
N GLU A 237 -0.73 30.43 -4.88
CA GLU A 237 -1.53 31.42 -5.61
C GLU A 237 -2.64 32.01 -4.75
N ASP A 238 -3.35 31.18 -3.99
CA ASP A 238 -4.38 31.63 -3.05
C ASP A 238 -3.79 32.54 -1.97
N ALA A 239 -2.64 32.18 -1.39
CA ALA A 239 -1.96 33.02 -0.41
C ALA A 239 -1.48 34.35 -1.02
N ARG A 240 -1.01 34.32 -2.28
CA ARG A 240 -0.62 35.52 -3.01
C ARG A 240 -1.82 36.45 -3.26
N GLU A 241 -2.99 35.89 -3.59
CA GLU A 241 -4.21 36.67 -3.78
C GLU A 241 -4.64 37.34 -2.48
N ARG A 242 -4.63 36.61 -1.36
CA ARG A 242 -4.94 37.18 -0.03
C ARG A 242 -4.04 38.35 0.33
N VAL A 243 -2.73 38.28 0.03
CA VAL A 243 -1.81 39.42 0.24
C VAL A 243 -2.20 40.60 -0.64
N ARG A 244 -2.58 40.37 -1.89
CA ARG A 244 -3.03 41.43 -2.79
C ARG A 244 -4.31 42.09 -2.25
N GLU A 245 -5.31 41.30 -1.89
CA GLU A 245 -6.58 41.77 -1.33
C GLU A 245 -6.38 42.59 -0.06
N ALA A 246 -5.59 42.09 0.90
CA ALA A 246 -5.32 42.81 2.15
C ALA A 246 -4.59 44.15 1.91
N ARG A 247 -3.64 44.20 0.96
CA ARG A 247 -2.94 45.44 0.58
C ARG A 247 -3.87 46.42 -0.13
N LEU A 248 -4.77 45.94 -0.98
CA LEU A 248 -5.76 46.77 -1.65
C LEU A 248 -6.75 47.36 -0.64
N ALA A 249 -7.27 46.56 0.28
CA ALA A 249 -8.19 47.01 1.34
C ALA A 249 -7.54 48.10 2.22
N LEU A 250 -6.28 47.92 2.63
CA LEU A 250 -5.55 48.94 3.39
C LEU A 250 -5.33 50.24 2.58
N THR A 251 -5.08 50.10 1.27
CA THR A 251 -4.90 51.26 0.38
C THR A 251 -6.22 52.01 0.16
N GLU A 252 -7.32 51.27 -0.03
CA GLU A 252 -8.67 51.83 -0.18
C GLU A 252 -9.12 52.55 1.09
N PHE A 253 -8.84 51.97 2.27
CA PHE A 253 -9.07 52.62 3.56
C PHE A 253 -8.31 53.95 3.67
N ARG A 254 -7.00 53.95 3.38
CA ARG A 254 -6.17 55.18 3.40
C ARG A 254 -6.66 56.25 2.43
N ASN A 255 -7.13 55.86 1.25
CA ASN A 255 -7.64 56.78 0.24
C ASN A 255 -9.00 57.37 0.66
N THR A 256 -9.88 56.56 1.25
CA THR A 256 -11.22 56.97 1.67
C THR A 256 -11.16 57.88 2.89
N GLU A 257 -10.38 57.51 3.89
CA GLU A 257 -10.23 58.27 5.13
C GLU A 257 -9.22 59.42 5.00
N GLN A 258 -8.46 59.48 3.89
CA GLN A 258 -7.38 60.44 3.65
C GLN A 258 -6.29 60.48 4.74
N ILE A 259 -6.15 59.40 5.51
CA ILE A 259 -5.21 59.26 6.61
C ILE A 259 -4.22 58.14 6.28
N VAL A 260 -2.92 58.45 6.31
CA VAL A 260 -1.85 57.49 5.99
C VAL A 260 -1.53 56.59 7.17
N ASP A 261 -1.45 57.19 8.36
CA ASP A 261 -1.21 56.54 9.64
C ASP A 261 -2.10 57.21 10.71
N PRO A 262 -3.20 56.56 11.13
CA PRO A 262 -4.12 57.13 12.11
C PRO A 262 -3.50 57.25 13.49
N THR A 263 -2.46 56.49 13.82
CA THR A 263 -1.78 56.64 15.12
C THR A 263 -0.92 57.90 15.14
N ALA A 264 -0.13 58.14 14.09
CA ALA A 264 0.67 59.37 13.94
C ALA A 264 -0.20 60.63 13.83
N ASP A 265 -1.35 60.55 13.14
CA ASP A 265 -2.30 61.66 13.06
C ASP A 265 -2.92 61.98 14.43
N LEU A 266 -3.34 60.95 15.19
CA LEU A 266 -3.84 61.13 16.56
C LEU A 266 -2.79 61.75 17.49
N GLU A 267 -1.56 61.27 17.44
CA GLU A 267 -0.46 61.83 18.23
C GLU A 267 -0.24 63.33 17.92
N GLY A 268 -0.32 63.70 16.64
CA GLY A 268 -0.26 65.09 16.20
C GLY A 268 -1.42 65.94 16.74
N GLN A 269 -2.65 65.44 16.64
CA GLN A 269 -3.85 66.13 17.15
C GLN A 269 -3.84 66.25 18.68
N MET A 270 -3.42 65.22 19.41
CA MET A 270 -3.27 65.24 20.86
C MET A 270 -2.15 66.19 21.30
N GLY A 271 -1.05 66.27 20.54
CA GLY A 271 0.01 67.26 20.76
C GLY A 271 -0.49 68.70 20.62
N LEU A 272 -1.32 68.98 19.61
CA LEU A 272 -1.98 70.29 19.45
C LEU A 272 -2.93 70.58 20.61
N LEU A 273 -3.75 69.61 21.02
CA LEU A 273 -4.68 69.75 22.14
C LEU A 273 -3.94 70.07 23.44
N ASN A 274 -2.87 69.33 23.76
CA ASN A 274 -2.02 69.60 24.92
C ASN A 274 -1.40 71.00 24.87
N THR A 275 -1.00 71.46 23.67
CA THR A 275 -0.46 72.82 23.47
C THR A 275 -1.53 73.89 23.72
N LEU A 276 -2.75 73.68 23.22
CA LEU A 276 -3.88 74.58 23.47
C LEU A 276 -4.28 74.61 24.96
N GLU A 277 -4.27 73.46 25.64
CA GLU A 277 -4.52 73.38 27.08
C GLU A 277 -3.44 74.11 27.90
N ALA A 278 -2.17 74.00 27.52
CA ALA A 278 -1.09 74.77 28.13
C ALA A 278 -1.27 76.29 27.91
N GLN A 279 -1.64 76.71 26.71
CA GLN A 279 -1.93 78.12 26.39
C GLN A 279 -3.16 78.64 27.15
N LEU A 280 -4.18 77.79 27.36
CA LEU A 280 -5.36 78.13 28.16
C LEU A 280 -4.96 78.36 29.62
N ALA A 281 -4.18 77.45 30.20
CA ALA A 281 -3.70 77.58 31.57
C ALA A 281 -2.89 78.86 31.78
N GLU A 282 -1.99 79.19 30.85
CA GLU A 282 -1.21 80.43 30.88
C GLU A 282 -2.10 81.68 30.79
N ALA A 283 -3.11 81.67 29.90
CA ALA A 283 -4.06 82.77 29.75
C ALA A 283 -4.94 82.98 30.99
N ILE A 284 -5.37 81.90 31.65
CA ILE A 284 -6.14 81.95 32.92
C ILE A 284 -5.26 82.56 34.03
N ILE A 285 -4.00 82.11 34.16
CA ILE A 285 -3.06 82.67 35.14
C ILE A 285 -2.84 84.17 34.87
N GLU A 286 -2.66 84.57 33.61
CA GLU A 286 -2.49 85.99 33.24
C GLU A 286 -3.74 86.83 33.59
N TYR A 287 -4.94 86.27 33.38
CA TYR A 287 -6.21 86.90 33.74
C TYR A 287 -6.33 87.11 35.26
N ASP A 288 -6.02 86.09 36.06
CA ASP A 288 -6.11 86.14 37.52
C ASP A 288 -5.13 87.17 38.12
N LEU A 289 -3.89 87.21 37.61
CA LEU A 289 -2.89 88.20 38.03
C LEU A 289 -3.30 89.64 37.67
N THR A 290 -3.92 89.84 36.50
CA THR A 290 -4.34 91.17 36.01
C THR A 290 -5.60 91.68 36.71
N SER A 291 -6.56 90.78 36.98
CA SER A 291 -7.83 91.10 37.64
C SER A 291 -7.67 91.32 39.16
N GLY A 292 -6.70 90.68 39.81
CA GLY A 292 -6.37 90.91 41.23
C GLY A 292 -5.67 92.25 41.52
N GLN A 293 -4.96 92.83 40.55
CA GLN A 293 -4.22 94.10 40.72
C GLN A 293 -5.01 95.35 40.32
N SER A 294 -6.01 95.21 39.44
CA SER A 294 -6.77 96.33 38.90
C SER A 294 -8.21 96.29 39.40
N GLY A 295 -8.65 97.30 40.16
CA GLY A 295 -10.06 97.47 40.50
C GLY A 295 -10.91 97.36 39.23
N ARG A 296 -11.82 96.37 39.23
CA ARG A 296 -12.87 96.04 38.26
C ARG A 296 -12.93 96.97 37.04
N THR A 297 -12.67 96.43 35.84
CA THR A 297 -12.78 97.03 34.48
C THR A 297 -11.54 97.72 33.88
N SER A 298 -10.43 96.99 33.74
CA SER A 298 -9.37 97.37 32.78
C SER A 298 -9.62 96.72 31.41
N SER A 299 -9.43 97.46 30.31
CA SER A 299 -9.53 96.93 28.93
C SER A 299 -8.61 95.74 28.68
N ARG A 300 -7.52 95.64 29.45
CA ARG A 300 -6.56 94.53 29.43
C ARG A 300 -7.17 93.21 29.91
N ALA A 301 -7.97 93.21 30.98
CA ALA A 301 -8.63 92.01 31.47
C ALA A 301 -9.65 91.45 30.47
N SER A 302 -10.44 92.33 29.84
CA SER A 302 -11.40 91.95 28.79
C SER A 302 -10.72 91.36 27.54
N ALA A 303 -9.52 91.84 27.19
CA ALA A 303 -8.75 91.27 26.09
C ALA A 303 -8.24 89.83 26.39
N ILE A 304 -7.83 89.55 27.64
CA ILE A 304 -7.42 88.21 28.06
C ILE A 304 -8.63 87.28 28.15
N GLU A 305 -9.76 87.74 28.65
CA GLU A 305 -11.03 87.00 28.68
C GLU A 305 -11.48 86.58 27.26
N ALA A 306 -11.40 87.49 26.29
CA ALA A 306 -11.68 87.17 24.89
C ALA A 306 -10.70 86.10 24.34
N ARG A 307 -9.42 86.14 24.75
CA ARG A 307 -8.42 85.13 24.36
C ARG A 307 -8.74 83.75 24.95
N ILE A 308 -9.12 83.69 26.23
CA ILE A 308 -9.58 82.46 26.91
C ILE A 308 -10.76 81.86 26.12
N ALA A 309 -11.79 82.65 25.83
CA ALA A 309 -12.96 82.18 25.09
C ALA A 309 -12.61 81.64 23.68
N VAL A 310 -11.63 82.23 22.99
CA VAL A 310 -11.14 81.72 21.70
C VAL A 310 -10.42 80.38 21.85
N ILE A 311 -9.54 80.25 22.86
CA ILE A 311 -8.80 79.00 23.11
C ILE A 311 -9.77 77.89 23.54
N GLU A 312 -10.73 78.16 24.42
CA GLU A 312 -11.77 77.22 24.83
C GLU A 312 -12.61 76.74 23.64
N ASN A 313 -13.04 77.66 22.77
CA ASN A 313 -13.75 77.29 21.55
C ASN A 313 -12.88 76.42 20.63
N ARG A 314 -11.58 76.68 20.54
CA ARG A 314 -10.67 75.88 19.73
C ARG A 314 -10.46 74.48 20.31
N ILE A 315 -10.30 74.36 21.63
CA ILE A 315 -10.23 73.09 22.35
C ILE A 315 -11.52 72.29 22.13
N ALA A 316 -12.69 72.93 22.25
CA ALA A 316 -13.97 72.27 22.01
C ALA A 316 -14.09 71.75 20.57
N GLN A 317 -13.66 72.53 19.58
CA GLN A 317 -13.63 72.12 18.17
C GLN A 317 -12.70 70.93 17.93
N GLU A 318 -11.48 70.94 18.48
CA GLU A 318 -10.54 69.82 18.32
C GLU A 318 -11.03 68.55 19.07
N ARG A 319 -11.55 68.69 20.30
CA ARG A 319 -12.18 67.55 21.01
C ARG A 319 -13.37 66.97 20.26
N GLN A 320 -14.16 67.82 19.59
CA GLN A 320 -15.29 67.36 18.78
C GLN A 320 -14.84 66.59 17.53
N LYS A 321 -13.75 67.02 16.87
CA LYS A 321 -13.15 66.27 15.75
C LYS A 321 -12.62 64.90 16.17
N LEU A 322 -12.06 64.79 17.37
CA LEU A 322 -11.62 63.53 17.97
C LEU A 322 -12.77 62.64 18.48
N GLY A 323 -14.03 63.10 18.38
CA GLY A 323 -15.20 62.36 18.89
C GLY A 323 -15.32 62.34 20.42
N LEU A 324 -14.57 63.17 21.15
CA LEU A 324 -14.55 63.26 22.62
C LEU A 324 -15.66 64.17 23.20
N GLY A 325 -16.64 64.58 22.39
CA GLY A 325 -17.72 65.49 22.78
C GLY A 325 -18.90 64.79 23.48
N ALA A 326 -19.59 65.50 24.37
CA ALA A 326 -20.68 64.99 25.23
C ALA A 326 -21.98 64.55 24.52
N THR A 327 -22.06 64.64 23.18
CA THR A 327 -23.25 64.29 22.39
C THR A 327 -22.94 63.23 21.33
N GLY A 328 -23.12 61.97 21.71
CA GLY A 328 -23.68 60.92 20.84
C GLY A 328 -22.84 60.30 19.72
N ASN A 329 -21.68 60.84 19.34
CA ASN A 329 -20.83 60.24 18.29
C ASN A 329 -19.43 59.87 18.79
N ILE A 330 -19.39 59.12 19.89
CA ILE A 330 -18.18 58.73 20.64
C ILE A 330 -17.34 57.67 19.89
N GLY A 331 -17.78 57.18 18.72
CA GLY A 331 -17.14 56.06 18.00
C GLY A 331 -16.17 56.43 16.88
N GLY A 332 -16.28 57.60 16.24
CA GLY A 332 -15.68 57.82 14.91
C GLY A 332 -14.18 57.54 14.79
N TYR A 333 -13.35 58.08 15.70
CA TYR A 333 -11.89 57.89 15.62
C TYR A 333 -11.44 56.53 16.18
N ALA A 334 -12.07 56.05 17.26
CA ALA A 334 -11.79 54.73 17.82
C ALA A 334 -12.14 53.61 16.84
N ASP A 335 -13.25 53.76 16.11
CA ASP A 335 -13.67 52.85 15.03
C ASP A 335 -12.69 52.89 13.85
N LEU A 336 -12.14 54.07 13.52
CA LEU A 336 -11.15 54.24 12.44
C LEU A 336 -9.82 53.57 12.79
N VAL A 337 -9.33 53.77 14.02
CA VAL A 337 -8.13 53.09 14.52
C VAL A 337 -8.36 51.58 14.58
N GLY A 338 -9.49 51.12 15.10
CA GLY A 338 -9.83 49.69 15.16
C GLY A 338 -9.89 49.03 13.77
N GLN A 339 -10.48 49.70 12.78
CA GLN A 339 -10.50 49.22 11.39
C GLN A 339 -9.09 49.17 10.79
N PHE A 340 -8.28 50.21 11.00
CA PHE A 340 -6.90 50.24 10.53
C PHE A 340 -6.04 49.13 11.16
N GLU A 341 -6.18 48.90 12.46
CA GLU A 341 -5.50 47.81 13.16
C GLU A 341 -5.91 46.45 12.60
N SER A 342 -7.21 46.22 12.38
CA SER A 342 -7.72 44.98 11.77
C SER A 342 -7.10 44.76 10.38
N LEU A 343 -7.16 45.76 9.49
CA LEU A 343 -6.60 45.68 8.14
C LEU A 343 -5.08 45.47 8.15
N THR A 344 -4.39 46.06 9.13
CA THR A 344 -2.93 45.89 9.30
C THR A 344 -2.59 44.46 9.71
N VAL A 345 -3.34 43.90 10.67
CA VAL A 345 -3.20 42.51 11.11
C VAL A 345 -3.56 41.53 10.00
N ASP A 346 -4.63 41.78 9.24
CA ASP A 346 -5.02 40.95 8.09
C ASP A 346 -3.92 40.91 7.03
N ARG A 347 -3.29 42.05 6.73
CA ARG A 347 -2.12 42.12 5.85
C ARG A 347 -0.95 41.31 6.40
N GLU A 348 -0.66 41.42 7.70
CA GLU A 348 0.44 40.68 8.32
C GLU A 348 0.21 39.16 8.28
N PHE A 349 -0.99 38.70 8.63
CA PHE A 349 -1.35 37.29 8.52
C PHE A 349 -1.30 36.78 7.08
N ALA A 350 -1.77 37.57 6.12
CA ALA A 350 -1.65 37.22 4.70
C ALA A 350 -0.18 37.11 4.26
N GLU A 351 0.68 38.04 4.68
CA GLU A 351 2.12 38.01 4.36
C GLU A 351 2.82 36.80 4.99
N GLN A 352 2.52 36.47 6.25
CA GLN A 352 3.04 35.28 6.92
C GLN A 352 2.55 33.99 6.24
N ALA A 353 1.27 33.93 5.86
CA ALA A 353 0.69 32.80 5.14
C ALA A 353 1.32 32.62 3.74
N TYR A 354 1.63 33.72 3.05
CA TYR A 354 2.34 33.65 1.77
C TYR A 354 3.75 33.08 1.92
N VAL A 355 4.51 33.52 2.94
CA VAL A 355 5.85 32.99 3.22
C VAL A 355 5.80 31.50 3.56
N SER A 356 4.81 31.07 4.36
CA SER A 356 4.66 29.65 4.69
C SER A 356 4.25 28.80 3.48
N ALA A 357 3.33 29.28 2.64
CA ALA A 357 2.93 28.62 1.39
C ALA A 357 4.10 28.52 0.38
N LEU A 358 4.92 29.57 0.28
CA LEU A 358 6.12 29.56 -0.56
C LEU A 358 7.13 28.51 -0.09
N ALA A 359 7.38 28.44 1.22
CA ALA A 359 8.25 27.42 1.79
C ALA A 359 7.71 26.00 1.57
N ALA A 360 6.39 25.82 1.68
CA ALA A 360 5.73 24.54 1.39
C ALA A 360 5.85 24.14 -0.09
N TYR A 361 5.67 25.09 -1.02
CA TYR A 361 5.87 24.87 -2.45
C TYR A 361 7.32 24.49 -2.79
N ASP A 362 8.30 25.20 -2.23
CA ASP A 362 9.71 24.88 -2.44
C ASP A 362 10.08 23.51 -1.85
N ALA A 363 9.52 23.15 -0.70
CA ALA A 363 9.66 21.82 -0.11
C ALA A 363 9.03 20.74 -1.00
N ALA A 364 7.81 20.94 -1.50
CA ALA A 364 7.13 20.03 -2.42
C ALA A 364 7.94 19.84 -3.72
N LYS A 365 8.53 20.91 -4.26
CA LYS A 365 9.41 20.88 -5.43
C LYS A 365 10.70 20.12 -5.17
N ALA A 366 11.31 20.29 -4.00
CA ALA A 366 12.49 19.53 -3.61
C ALA A 366 12.15 18.04 -3.42
N ASP A 367 11.00 17.74 -2.82
CA ASP A 367 10.53 16.37 -2.60
C ASP A 367 10.14 15.66 -3.88
N ALA A 368 9.46 16.32 -4.82
CA ALA A 368 9.14 15.77 -6.13
C ALA A 368 10.41 15.38 -6.91
N ARG A 369 11.49 16.15 -6.77
CA ARG A 369 12.80 15.82 -7.36
C ARG A 369 13.50 14.65 -6.67
N ARG A 370 13.23 14.40 -5.38
CA ARG A 370 13.87 13.36 -4.57
C ARG A 370 13.12 12.03 -4.61
N LYS A 371 11.80 12.07 -4.56
CA LYS A 371 10.93 10.89 -4.54
C LYS A 371 10.73 10.36 -5.96
N SER A 372 11.80 9.79 -6.52
CA SER A 372 11.69 8.99 -7.74
C SER A 372 11.37 7.54 -7.32
N ARG A 373 10.32 6.95 -7.90
CA ARG A 373 10.17 5.49 -7.85
C ARG A 373 10.74 4.95 -9.13
N TYR A 374 11.50 3.87 -9.01
CA TYR A 374 12.07 3.22 -10.17
C TYR A 374 12.03 1.71 -9.98
N LEU A 375 12.04 1.05 -11.12
CA LEU A 375 12.08 -0.40 -11.20
C LEU A 375 13.55 -0.83 -11.21
N ALA A 376 13.96 -1.53 -10.16
CA ALA A 376 15.31 -2.05 -10.02
C ALA A 376 15.34 -3.53 -10.43
N ALA A 377 15.88 -3.82 -11.61
CA ALA A 377 16.11 -5.19 -12.05
C ALA A 377 17.27 -5.82 -11.26
N TYR A 378 17.05 -7.01 -10.70
CA TYR A 378 18.09 -7.84 -10.11
C TYR A 378 18.46 -9.03 -11.01
N ILE A 379 17.58 -9.39 -11.97
CA ILE A 379 17.84 -10.33 -13.05
C ILE A 379 17.37 -9.66 -14.34
N ASP A 380 18.28 -9.41 -15.27
CA ASP A 380 17.95 -8.94 -16.61
C ASP A 380 17.30 -10.05 -17.46
N PRO A 381 16.49 -9.72 -18.47
CA PRO A 381 15.91 -10.71 -19.39
C PRO A 381 16.99 -11.60 -20.02
N THR A 382 16.87 -12.92 -19.81
CA THR A 382 17.87 -13.90 -20.23
C THR A 382 17.49 -14.60 -21.53
N LEU A 383 18.47 -14.91 -22.38
CA LEU A 383 18.24 -15.69 -23.60
C LEU A 383 18.27 -17.20 -23.27
N PRO A 384 17.15 -17.94 -23.42
CA PRO A 384 17.12 -19.37 -23.14
C PRO A 384 17.92 -20.18 -24.16
N GLN A 385 18.72 -21.13 -23.68
CA GLN A 385 19.56 -22.00 -24.54
C GLN A 385 18.92 -23.36 -24.84
N SER A 386 17.96 -23.81 -24.02
CA SER A 386 17.30 -25.10 -24.16
C SER A 386 15.79 -24.96 -23.92
N PRO A 387 14.95 -25.76 -24.63
CA PRO A 387 13.52 -25.76 -24.38
C PRO A 387 13.22 -26.48 -23.06
N LEU A 388 12.70 -25.73 -22.09
CA LEU A 388 12.30 -26.24 -20.78
C LEU A 388 10.88 -26.85 -20.81
N TYR A 389 10.07 -26.41 -21.76
CA TYR A 389 8.65 -26.76 -21.85
C TYR A 389 8.32 -27.39 -23.22
N PRO A 390 7.26 -28.22 -23.28
CA PRO A 390 6.58 -28.84 -22.14
C PRO A 390 7.51 -29.83 -21.43
N ALA A 391 7.40 -29.96 -20.10
CA ALA A 391 8.21 -30.90 -19.33
C ALA A 391 7.80 -32.36 -19.64
N ARG A 392 8.19 -32.87 -20.82
CA ARG A 392 7.67 -34.10 -21.44
C ARG A 392 7.74 -35.31 -20.51
N ALA A 393 8.87 -35.50 -19.82
CA ALA A 393 9.07 -36.60 -18.87
C ALA A 393 8.16 -36.47 -17.64
N THR A 394 8.04 -35.27 -17.07
CA THR A 394 7.19 -34.99 -15.92
C THR A 394 5.71 -35.18 -16.26
N LEU A 395 5.27 -34.65 -17.41
CA LEU A 395 3.89 -34.82 -17.88
C LEU A 395 3.56 -36.29 -18.09
N LEU A 396 4.44 -37.07 -18.76
CA LEU A 396 4.20 -38.50 -18.93
C LEU A 396 4.14 -39.26 -17.61
N PHE A 397 5.03 -38.95 -16.67
CA PHE A 397 5.02 -39.57 -15.37
C PHE A 397 3.74 -39.25 -14.58
N VAL A 398 3.28 -38.01 -14.61
CA VAL A 398 2.03 -37.58 -13.97
C VAL A 398 0.82 -38.23 -14.64
N THR A 399 0.77 -38.29 -15.99
CA THR A 399 -0.29 -38.98 -16.72
C THR A 399 -0.32 -40.47 -16.39
N LEU A 400 0.84 -41.13 -16.35
CA LEU A 400 0.95 -42.54 -15.96
C LEU A 400 0.43 -42.76 -14.54
N LEU A 401 0.84 -41.92 -13.58
CA LEU A 401 0.42 -42.04 -12.19
C LEU A 401 -1.09 -41.78 -12.03
N GLY A 402 -1.63 -40.77 -12.73
CA GLY A 402 -3.05 -40.43 -12.69
C GLY A 402 -3.93 -41.53 -13.32
N THR A 403 -3.54 -42.03 -14.49
CA THR A 403 -4.25 -43.13 -15.16
C THR A 403 -4.13 -44.45 -14.40
N PHE A 404 -2.98 -44.70 -13.76
CA PHE A 404 -2.80 -45.83 -12.85
C PHE A 404 -3.69 -45.73 -11.62
N GLY A 405 -3.75 -44.56 -10.97
CA GLY A 405 -4.66 -44.32 -9.84
C GLY A 405 -6.13 -44.50 -10.22
N LEU A 406 -6.52 -43.99 -11.40
CA LEU A 406 -7.86 -44.20 -11.96
C LEU A 406 -8.15 -45.69 -12.17
N PHE A 407 -7.21 -46.44 -12.73
CA PHE A 407 -7.34 -47.88 -12.90
C PHE A 407 -7.53 -48.60 -11.55
N CYS A 408 -6.74 -48.25 -10.52
CA CYS A 408 -6.91 -48.81 -9.18
C CYS A 408 -8.31 -48.54 -8.63
N LEU A 409 -8.82 -47.33 -8.80
CA LEU A 409 -10.15 -46.92 -8.34
C LEU A 409 -11.27 -47.68 -9.08
N VAL A 410 -11.20 -47.75 -10.41
CA VAL A 410 -12.16 -48.50 -11.24
C VAL A 410 -12.15 -49.98 -10.87
N THR A 411 -10.97 -50.54 -10.65
CA THR A 411 -10.81 -51.95 -10.25
C THR A 411 -11.43 -52.18 -8.87
N LEU A 412 -11.14 -51.33 -7.87
CA LEU A 412 -11.71 -51.43 -6.53
C LEU A 412 -13.24 -51.37 -6.56
N ILE A 413 -13.81 -50.41 -7.30
CA ILE A 413 -15.26 -50.28 -7.46
C ILE A 413 -15.84 -51.53 -8.12
N GLY A 414 -15.26 -51.98 -9.23
CA GLY A 414 -15.72 -53.17 -9.96
C GLY A 414 -15.71 -54.44 -9.10
N TYR A 415 -14.67 -54.63 -8.29
CA TYR A 415 -14.60 -55.76 -7.36
C TYR A 415 -15.58 -55.63 -6.19
N SER A 416 -15.74 -54.43 -5.61
CA SER A 416 -16.71 -54.19 -4.53
C SER A 416 -18.17 -54.42 -4.94
N LEU A 417 -18.53 -54.07 -6.18
CA LEU A 417 -19.87 -54.33 -6.73
C LEU A 417 -20.11 -55.82 -6.97
N ASN A 418 -19.06 -56.55 -7.37
CA ASN A 418 -19.15 -57.98 -7.62
C ASN A 418 -19.10 -58.83 -6.33
N ASP A 419 -18.60 -58.29 -5.21
CA ASP A 419 -18.58 -58.97 -3.90
C ASP A 419 -19.93 -58.87 -3.16
N ARG A 420 -20.78 -57.91 -3.58
CA ARG A 420 -22.16 -57.75 -3.06
C ARG A 420 -23.21 -58.63 -3.76
N ARG A 421 -22.82 -59.40 -4.77
CA ARG A 421 -23.66 -60.39 -5.48
C ARG A 421 -23.15 -61.78 -5.18
#